data_AF-A0AAD0JV83-F1
#
_entry.id   AF-A0AAD0JV83-F1
#
_cell.length_a   1.000
_cell.length_b   1.000
_cell.length_c   1.000
_cell.angle_alpha   90.00
_cell.angle_beta   90.00
_cell.angle_gamma   90.00
#
_symmetry.space_group_name_H-M   'P 1'
#
loop_
_entity.id
_entity.type
_entity.pdbx_description
1 polymer ?
#
loop_
_entity_poly.entity_id
_entity_poly.type
_entity_poly.pdbx_seq_one_letter_code
_entity_poly.pdbx_strand_id
1 'polypeptide(L)' 'MTARRHAVLAVTAAVLAVVLWWLSRDLVAVRPPVVDPPVEGVILRTYTEPWLLLAATLSAGLAMVSTTLAVLGRRSRQGP' A
#
# COMPACT_ATOMS: atom_id res chain seq x y z
N MET A 1 6.15 20.90 18.92
CA MET A 1 5.80 19.47 19.15
C MET A 1 5.00 18.86 17.99
N THR A 2 4.37 19.65 17.13
CA THR A 2 3.51 19.20 16.02
C THR A 2 4.25 18.45 14.92
N ALA A 3 5.43 18.91 14.48
CA ALA A 3 6.17 18.27 13.37
C ALA A 3 6.55 16.80 13.64
N ARG A 4 6.95 16.47 14.88
CA ARG A 4 7.30 15.08 15.27
C ARG A 4 6.08 14.16 15.21
N ARG A 5 4.90 14.66 15.57
CA ARG A 5 3.63 13.91 15.45
C ARG A 5 3.29 13.61 13.99
N HIS A 6 3.45 14.59 13.09
CA HIS A 6 3.21 14.40 11.66
C HIS A 6 4.19 13.40 11.04
N ALA A 7 5.47 13.43 11.44
CA ALA A 7 6.45 12.45 10.99
C ALA A 7 6.12 11.03 11.47
N VAL A 8 5.69 10.87 12.73
CA VAL A 8 5.26 9.55 13.25
C VAL A 8 4.04 9.03 12.49
N LEU A 9 3.02 9.88 12.29
CA LEU A 9 1.82 9.52 11.52
C LEU A 9 2.16 9.11 10.09
N ALA A 10 3.10 9.82 9.46
CA ALA A 10 3.55 9.49 8.12
C ALA A 10 4.17 8.10 8.04
N VAL A 11 5.07 7.78 8.97
CA VAL A 11 5.74 6.48 9.01
C VAL A 11 4.73 5.36 9.28
N THR A 12 3.83 5.55 10.23
CA THR A 12 2.80 4.54 10.54
C THR A 12 1.86 4.32 9.36
N ALA A 13 1.45 5.38 8.67
CA ALA A 13 0.59 5.28 7.49
C ALA A 13 1.31 4.61 6.32
N ALA A 14 2.61 4.88 6.12
CA ALA A 14 3.41 4.24 5.08
C ALA A 14 3.57 2.73 5.34
N VAL A 15 3.87 2.34 6.59
CA VAL A 15 3.96 0.93 6.97
C VAL A 15 2.62 0.24 6.75
N LEU A 16 1.52 0.86 7.19
CA LEU A 16 0.18 0.33 6.98
C LEU A 16 -0.14 0.15 5.49
N ALA A 17 0.23 1.12 4.65
CA ALA A 17 0.03 1.03 3.20
C ALA A 17 0.73 -0.19 2.60
N VAL A 18 1.99 -0.43 2.98
CA VAL A 18 2.77 -1.59 2.50
C VAL A 18 2.14 -2.90 2.95
N VAL A 19 1.71 -2.99 4.22
CA VAL A 19 1.06 -4.19 4.76
C VAL A 19 -0.26 -4.46 4.04
N LEU A 20 -1.11 -3.46 3.85
CA LEU A 20 -2.39 -3.61 3.17
C LEU A 20 -2.21 -3.98 1.69
N TRP A 21 -1.22 -3.41 1.01
CA TRP A 21 -0.87 -3.78 -0.36
C TRP A 21 -0.32 -5.20 -0.47
N TRP A 22 0.42 -5.66 0.54
CA TRP A 22 0.85 -7.04 0.59
C TRP A 22 -0.34 -7.98 0.76
N LEU A 23 -1.21 -7.69 1.74
CA LEU A 23 -2.40 -8.49 2.04
C LEU A 23 -3.47 -8.46 0.95
N SER A 24 -3.49 -7.42 0.11
CA SER A 24 -4.43 -7.36 -1.02
C SER A 24 -4.13 -8.38 -2.09
N ARG A 25 -2.95 -9.01 -2.09
CA ARG A 25 -2.53 -9.99 -3.11
C ARG A 25 -2.58 -11.39 -2.52
N ASP A 26 -3.36 -12.23 -3.16
CA ASP A 26 -3.43 -13.66 -2.84
C ASP A 26 -3.09 -14.50 -4.07
N LEU A 27 -2.57 -15.71 -3.87
CA LEU A 27 -2.25 -16.65 -4.93
C LEU A 27 -3.27 -17.77 -4.92
N VAL A 28 -4.14 -17.77 -5.94
CA VAL A 28 -5.17 -18.79 -6.08
C VAL A 28 -4.74 -19.78 -7.15
N ALA A 29 -4.76 -21.06 -6.78
CA ALA A 29 -4.60 -22.18 -7.71
C ALA A 29 -5.91 -22.34 -8.51
N VAL A 30 -5.87 -22.07 -9.82
CA VAL A 30 -7.03 -22.19 -10.70
C VAL A 30 -6.75 -23.27 -11.75
N ARG A 31 -7.79 -24.02 -12.12
CA ARG A 31 -7.69 -24.95 -13.26
C ARG A 31 -7.42 -24.16 -14.54
N PRO A 32 -6.54 -24.64 -15.42
CA PRO A 32 -6.31 -24.02 -16.71
C PRO A 32 -7.63 -23.90 -17.49
N PRO A 33 -7.82 -22.83 -18.29
CA PRO A 33 -8.97 -22.73 -19.17
C PRO A 33 -9.02 -23.95 -20.08
N VAL A 34 -10.24 -24.41 -20.40
CA VAL A 34 -10.43 -25.54 -21.31
C VAL A 34 -10.05 -25.07 -22.73
N VAL A 35 -8.81 -25.34 -23.10
CA VAL A 35 -8.27 -25.16 -24.45
C VAL A 35 -8.14 -26.54 -25.08
N ASP A 36 -8.30 -26.67 -26.40
CA ASP A 36 -8.10 -27.93 -27.12
C ASP A 36 -6.81 -27.82 -27.96
N PRO A 37 -5.73 -28.58 -27.66
CA PRO A 37 -5.66 -29.66 -26.67
C PRO A 37 -5.60 -29.17 -25.20
N PRO A 38 -6.13 -29.94 -24.24
CA PRO A 38 -6.15 -29.58 -22.83
C PRO A 38 -4.74 -29.49 -22.26
N VAL A 39 -4.43 -28.36 -21.62
CA VAL A 39 -3.19 -28.19 -20.87
C VAL A 39 -3.36 -28.83 -19.50
N GLU A 40 -2.60 -29.88 -19.21
CA GLU A 40 -2.55 -30.48 -17.89
C GLU A 40 -1.82 -29.56 -16.90
N GLY A 41 -2.36 -29.42 -15.68
CA GLY A 41 -1.70 -28.70 -14.59
C GLY A 41 -2.60 -27.73 -13.82
N VAL A 42 -1.98 -26.88 -13.02
CA VAL A 42 -2.62 -25.83 -12.22
C VAL A 42 -1.94 -24.51 -12.54
N ILE A 43 -2.72 -23.46 -12.80
CA ILE A 43 -2.19 -22.12 -13.01
C ILE A 43 -2.31 -21.35 -11.69
N LEU A 44 -1.20 -20.80 -11.21
CA LEU A 44 -1.21 -19.84 -10.12
C LEU A 44 -1.67 -18.49 -10.67
N ARG A 45 -2.82 -18.02 -10.21
CA ARG A 45 -3.35 -16.71 -10.56
C ARG A 45 -3.28 -15.79 -9.36
N THR A 46 -2.64 -14.64 -9.53
CA THR A 46 -2.69 -13.57 -8.54
C THR A 46 -4.10 -12.97 -8.52
N TYR A 47 -4.80 -13.16 -7.41
CA TYR A 47 -6.05 -12.47 -7.11
C TYR A 47 -5.72 -11.21 -6.32
N THR A 48 -6.43 -10.12 -6.61
CA THR A 48 -6.26 -8.86 -5.88
C THR A 48 -7.59 -8.44 -5.26
N GLU A 49 -7.60 -8.30 -3.95
CA GLU A 49 -8.74 -7.82 -3.17
C GLU A 49 -8.80 -6.28 -3.29
N PRO A 50 -9.83 -5.72 -3.96
CA PRO A 50 -9.83 -4.29 -4.32
C PRO A 50 -9.94 -3.35 -3.12
N TRP A 51 -10.59 -3.78 -2.03
CA TRP A 51 -10.82 -2.94 -0.86
C TRP A 51 -9.54 -2.74 -0.05
N LEU A 52 -8.74 -3.77 0.12
CA LEU A 52 -7.41 -3.74 0.73
C LEU A 52 -6.45 -2.89 -0.11
N LEU A 53 -6.52 -3.00 -1.44
CA LEU A 53 -5.72 -2.15 -2.34
C LEU A 53 -6.12 -0.67 -2.23
N LEU A 54 -7.42 -0.38 -2.15
CA LEU A 54 -7.93 0.98 -1.92
C LEU A 54 -7.45 1.53 -0.58
N ALA A 55 -7.58 0.75 0.50
CA ALA A 55 -7.13 1.13 1.83
C ALA A 55 -5.60 1.36 1.88
N ALA A 56 -4.83 0.54 1.18
CA ALA A 56 -3.38 0.73 1.00
C ALA A 56 -3.07 2.06 0.31
N THR A 57 -3.80 2.38 -0.76
CA THR A 57 -3.61 3.61 -1.54
C THR A 57 -3.93 4.86 -0.71
N LEU A 58 -5.03 4.83 0.05
CA LEU A 58 -5.40 5.91 0.96
C LEU A 58 -4.36 6.12 2.06
N SER A 59 -3.84 5.02 2.62
CA SER A 59 -2.78 5.07 3.64
C SER A 59 -1.48 5.67 3.09
N ALA A 60 -1.11 5.33 1.86
CA ALA A 60 0.05 5.93 1.18
C ALA A 60 -0.15 7.44 0.95
N GLY A 61 -1.36 7.85 0.52
CA GLY A 61 -1.70 9.26 0.37
C GLY A 61 -1.59 10.03 1.69
N LEU A 62 -2.10 9.47 2.78
CA LEU A 62 -1.99 10.06 4.12
C LEU A 62 -0.52 10.19 4.55
N ALA A 63 0.31 9.19 4.24
CA ALA A 63 1.74 9.22 4.52
C ALA A 63 2.43 10.39 3.78
N MET A 64 2.13 10.59 2.49
CA MET A 64 2.68 11.69 1.69
C MET A 64 2.29 13.06 2.26
N VAL A 65 1.01 13.27 2.57
CA VAL A 65 0.52 14.54 3.14
C VAL A 65 1.17 14.80 4.49
N SER A 66 1.19 13.80 5.37
CA SER A 66 1.78 13.92 6.72
C SER A 66 3.29 14.20 6.66
N THR A 67 4.01 13.56 5.73
CA THR A 67 5.44 13.83 5.49
C THR A 67 5.65 15.26 5.02
N THR A 68 4.85 15.72 4.07
CA THR A 68 4.94 17.09 3.53
C THR A 68 4.73 18.13 4.62
N LEU A 69 3.71 17.96 5.46
CA LEU A 69 3.44 18.83 6.61
C LEU A 69 4.57 18.78 7.65
N ALA A 70 5.15 17.60 7.91
CA ALA A 70 6.28 17.46 8.81
C ALA A 70 7.52 18.23 8.31
N VAL A 71 7.81 18.17 7.01
CA VAL A 71 8.93 18.89 6.38
C VAL A 71 8.69 20.40 6.40
N LEU A 72 7.51 20.86 5.99
CA LEU A 72 7.14 22.28 6.01
C LEU A 72 7.20 22.85 7.44
N GLY A 73 6.63 22.14 8.41
CA GLY A 73 6.63 22.55 9.82
C GLY A 73 8.03 22.52 10.47
N ARG A 74 8.99 21.79 9.90
CA ARG A 74 10.39 21.81 10.33
C ARG A 74 11.13 23.01 9.73
N ARG A 75 10.89 23.30 8.44
CA ARG A 75 11.46 24.47 7.74
C ARG A 75 11.02 25.80 8.35
N SER A 76 9.74 25.95 8.69
CA SER A 76 9.21 27.17 9.32
C SER A 76 9.78 27.42 10.72
N ARG A 77 10.28 26.38 11.40
CA ARG A 77 10.95 26.48 12.71
C ARG A 77 12.44 26.79 12.63
N GLN A 78 13.04 26.67 11.45
CA GLN A 78 14.44 26.95 11.17
C GLN A 78 14.58 28.20 10.28
N GLY A 79 13.75 29.23 10.53
CA GLY A 79 13.85 30.51 9.82
C GLY A 79 15.28 31.10 9.87
N PRO A 80 15.61 31.96 8.89
CA PRO A 80 16.98 32.26 8.42
C PRO A 80 17.97 32.67 9.52
#